data_AF-B4JFL1-F1
#
_entry.id   AF-B4JFL1-F1
#
_cell.length_a   1.000
_cell.length_b   1.000
_cell.length_c   1.000
_cell.angle_alpha   90.00
_cell.angle_beta   90.00
_cell.angle_gamma   90.00
#
_symmetry.space_group_name_H-M   'P 1'
#
loop_
_entity.id
_entity.type
_entity.pdbx_description
1 polymer ?
#
loop_
_entity_poly.entity_id
_entity_poly.type
_entity_poly.pdbx_seq_one_letter_code
_entity_poly.pdbx_strand_id
1 'polypeptide(L)'
;MFSSHRHLKRKTPAEGIDRREYIAHLVDEYYTSTNVEALEQVTANLANFAYDPINWAHLHEADALDVFVASLDTQNPNLQLHSIAALCNFCLDKNAAKFIIENIAIIREVLLRSEHSEIVLHSLALHYQLPSSGLGNKELLVTPPLLKRVQHWRQQSNDERVVQLCHVFLEDYGSRTEITELGNAPPPAASPAMQPSSSESAAGADYNYIHSTDIPIDERRVHGALLNAVVAGIIGTKLPGPGTVVLEQNFKFLKPCRIETDTVVTVRLLQARKISTVEYECRQHDDVVFAGNAKLLTRKES
;
A
#
# COMPACT_ATOMS: atom_id res chain seq x y z
N MET A 1 -16.70 24.62 4.28
CA MET A 1 -18.06 25.06 3.89
C MET A 1 -17.94 25.63 2.49
N PHE A 2 -18.59 25.03 1.48
CA PHE A 2 -18.47 25.45 0.07
C PHE A 2 -19.32 26.69 -0.24
N SER A 3 -18.83 27.56 -1.12
CA SER A 3 -19.53 28.77 -1.54
C SER A 3 -20.54 28.47 -2.64
N SER A 4 -21.57 29.31 -2.74
CA SER A 4 -22.48 29.32 -3.89
C SER A 4 -22.22 30.52 -4.78
N HIS A 5 -22.50 30.39 -6.08
CA HIS A 5 -22.44 31.50 -7.05
C HIS A 5 -23.18 32.76 -6.56
N ARG A 6 -24.34 32.57 -5.91
CA ARG A 6 -25.14 33.66 -5.33
C ARG A 6 -24.44 34.34 -4.15
N HIS A 7 -23.78 33.58 -3.28
CA HIS A 7 -23.01 34.13 -2.17
C HIS A 7 -21.80 34.93 -2.68
N LEU A 8 -21.10 34.40 -3.68
CA LEU A 8 -19.92 35.03 -4.26
C LEU A 8 -20.26 36.34 -4.96
N LYS A 9 -21.29 36.35 -5.82
CA LYS A 9 -21.75 37.56 -6.51
C LYS A 9 -22.16 38.70 -5.55
N ARG A 10 -22.61 38.36 -4.33
CA ARG A 10 -22.94 39.36 -3.29
C ARG A 10 -21.69 39.92 -2.60
N LYS A 11 -20.60 39.15 -2.53
CA LYS A 11 -19.35 39.56 -1.88
C LYS A 11 -18.37 40.25 -2.84
N THR A 12 -18.46 39.99 -4.15
CA THR A 12 -17.64 40.67 -5.14
C THR A 12 -18.12 42.13 -5.28
N PRO A 13 -17.27 43.13 -4.98
CA PRO A 13 -17.60 44.53 -5.19
C PRO A 13 -17.90 44.81 -6.67
N ALA A 14 -18.76 45.80 -6.96
CA ALA A 14 -19.07 46.18 -8.35
C ALA A 14 -17.84 46.68 -9.14
N GLU A 15 -16.81 47.18 -8.44
CA GLU A 15 -15.52 47.62 -8.99
C GLU A 15 -14.37 46.63 -8.71
N GLY A 16 -14.69 45.43 -8.20
CA GLY A 16 -13.69 44.41 -7.93
C GLY A 16 -13.23 43.70 -9.20
N ILE A 17 -11.98 43.24 -9.23
CA ILE A 17 -11.45 42.38 -10.30
C ILE A 17 -12.28 41.09 -10.34
N ASP A 18 -12.62 40.63 -11.55
CA ASP A 18 -13.31 39.35 -11.72
C ASP A 18 -12.46 38.20 -11.15
N ARG A 19 -13.10 37.19 -10.57
CA ARG A 19 -12.37 36.10 -9.91
C ARG A 19 -11.46 35.35 -10.87
N ARG A 20 -11.91 35.12 -12.10
CA ARG A 20 -11.12 34.45 -13.13
C ARG A 20 -9.87 35.26 -13.46
N GLU A 21 -10.04 36.57 -13.68
CA GLU A 21 -8.95 37.49 -13.95
C GLU A 21 -7.97 37.58 -12.78
N TYR A 22 -8.48 37.62 -11.54
CA TYR A 22 -7.64 37.64 -10.35
C TYR A 22 -6.79 36.38 -10.22
N ILE A 23 -7.36 35.19 -10.47
CA ILE A 23 -6.59 33.94 -10.47
C ILE A 23 -5.52 33.96 -11.57
N ALA A 24 -5.85 34.44 -12.78
CA ALA A 24 -4.88 34.59 -13.87
C ALA A 24 -3.73 35.54 -13.49
N HIS A 25 -4.03 36.70 -12.89
CA HIS A 25 -3.02 37.65 -12.43
C HIS A 25 -2.10 37.05 -11.35
N LEU A 26 -2.63 36.22 -10.45
CA LEU A 26 -1.80 35.52 -9.46
C LEU A 26 -0.81 34.56 -10.13
N VAL A 27 -1.25 33.83 -11.16
CA VAL A 27 -0.35 32.94 -11.91
C VAL A 27 0.71 33.75 -12.68
N ASP A 28 0.32 34.84 -13.33
CA ASP A 28 1.27 35.73 -14.01
C ASP A 28 2.29 36.34 -13.03
N GLU A 29 1.84 36.74 -11.84
CA GLU A 29 2.71 37.26 -10.79
C GLU A 29 3.73 36.22 -10.31
N TYR A 30 3.33 34.94 -10.21
CA TYR A 30 4.25 33.87 -9.85
C TYR A 30 5.45 33.76 -10.82
N TYR A 31 5.20 33.87 -12.12
CA TYR A 31 6.25 33.71 -13.13
C TYR A 31 7.07 34.98 -13.37
N THR A 32 6.57 36.15 -12.96
CA THR A 32 7.24 37.43 -13.20
C THR A 32 7.93 37.99 -11.97
N SER A 33 7.49 37.62 -10.77
CA SER A 33 8.05 38.11 -9.51
C SER A 33 9.34 37.39 -9.13
N THR A 34 10.31 38.14 -8.63
CA THR A 34 11.53 37.62 -7.97
C THR A 34 11.47 37.76 -6.45
N ASN A 35 10.39 38.33 -5.91
CA ASN A 35 10.20 38.53 -4.47
C ASN A 35 9.56 37.28 -3.85
N VAL A 36 10.32 36.60 -2.99
CA VAL A 36 9.89 35.37 -2.30
C VAL A 36 8.60 35.57 -1.48
N GLU A 37 8.44 36.69 -0.78
CA GLU A 37 7.23 36.96 0.02
C GLU A 37 6.00 37.11 -0.88
N ALA A 38 6.17 37.73 -2.06
CA ALA A 38 5.09 37.83 -3.05
C ALA A 38 4.72 36.44 -3.59
N LEU A 39 5.69 35.59 -3.90
CA LEU A 39 5.45 34.21 -4.33
C LEU A 39 4.72 33.38 -3.25
N GLU A 40 5.06 33.58 -1.98
CA GLU A 40 4.38 32.94 -0.86
C GLU A 40 2.91 33.41 -0.75
N GLN A 41 2.64 34.70 -0.92
CA GLN A 41 1.29 35.24 -0.93
C GLN A 41 0.48 34.74 -2.11
N VAL A 42 1.09 34.70 -3.30
CA VAL A 42 0.47 34.17 -4.53
C VAL A 42 0.05 32.72 -4.34
N THR A 43 0.99 31.86 -3.91
CA THR A 43 0.70 30.43 -3.71
C THR A 43 -0.33 30.19 -2.60
N ALA A 44 -0.30 30.98 -1.52
CA ALA A 44 -1.31 30.92 -0.46
C ALA A 44 -2.71 31.27 -0.99
N ASN A 45 -2.82 32.32 -1.80
CA ASN A 45 -4.09 32.73 -2.39
C ASN A 45 -4.63 31.67 -3.36
N LEU A 46 -3.78 31.13 -4.24
CA LEU A 46 -4.15 30.05 -5.15
C LEU A 46 -4.61 28.79 -4.38
N ALA A 47 -3.92 28.43 -3.31
CA ALA A 47 -4.31 27.30 -2.45
C ALA A 47 -5.68 27.51 -1.79
N ASN A 48 -5.99 28.73 -1.36
CA ASN A 48 -7.31 29.08 -0.84
C ASN A 48 -8.42 28.95 -1.91
N PHE A 49 -8.13 29.28 -3.17
CA PHE A 49 -9.09 29.04 -4.26
C PHE A 49 -9.31 27.55 -4.52
N ALA A 50 -8.26 26.73 -4.43
CA ALA A 50 -8.33 25.29 -4.66
C ALA A 50 -9.25 24.55 -3.66
N TYR A 51 -9.49 25.13 -2.48
CA TYR A 51 -10.39 24.55 -1.46
C TYR A 51 -11.85 24.44 -1.93
N ASP A 52 -12.32 25.33 -2.80
CA ASP A 52 -13.73 25.39 -3.21
C ASP A 52 -13.90 25.02 -4.69
N PRO A 53 -14.62 23.92 -5.02
CA PRO A 53 -14.76 23.42 -6.39
C PRO A 53 -15.30 24.41 -7.42
N ILE A 54 -16.03 25.43 -6.96
CA ILE A 54 -16.52 26.51 -7.84
C ILE A 54 -15.38 27.26 -8.55
N ASN A 55 -14.16 27.23 -8.02
CA ASN A 55 -13.00 27.92 -8.60
C ASN A 55 -12.14 27.01 -9.49
N TRP A 56 -12.39 25.70 -9.51
CA TRP A 56 -11.53 24.72 -10.19
C TRP A 56 -11.42 24.97 -11.70
N ALA A 57 -12.51 25.36 -12.36
CA ALA A 57 -12.47 25.72 -13.78
C ALA A 57 -11.52 26.90 -14.04
N HIS A 58 -11.54 27.93 -13.19
CA HIS A 58 -10.65 29.09 -13.32
C HIS A 58 -9.19 28.74 -13.04
N LEU A 59 -8.93 27.84 -12.09
CA LEU A 59 -7.57 27.37 -11.79
C LEU A 59 -6.98 26.54 -12.94
N HIS A 60 -7.80 25.70 -13.60
CA HIS A 60 -7.39 24.99 -14.81
C HIS A 60 -7.12 25.94 -15.97
N GLU A 61 -8.01 26.90 -16.21
CA GLU A 61 -7.83 27.88 -17.29
C GLU A 61 -6.59 28.76 -17.12
N ALA A 62 -6.13 28.96 -15.89
CA ALA A 62 -4.96 29.73 -15.56
C ALA A 62 -3.69 28.88 -15.38
N ASP A 63 -3.71 27.58 -15.66
CA ASP A 63 -2.56 26.67 -15.48
C ASP A 63 -1.98 26.69 -14.04
N ALA A 64 -2.82 26.89 -13.02
CA ALA A 64 -2.38 27.00 -11.63
C ALA A 64 -1.73 25.71 -11.08
N LEU A 65 -2.00 24.55 -11.69
CA LEU A 65 -1.37 23.29 -11.32
C LEU A 65 0.15 23.29 -11.58
N ASP A 66 0.61 23.96 -12.65
CA ASP A 66 2.03 24.10 -12.95
C ASP A 66 2.74 24.96 -11.90
N VAL A 67 2.09 26.01 -11.41
CA VAL A 67 2.59 26.84 -10.30
C VAL A 67 2.82 25.99 -9.05
N PHE A 68 1.87 25.14 -8.69
CA PHE A 68 1.99 24.29 -7.51
C PHE A 68 3.13 23.27 -7.66
N VAL A 69 3.24 22.57 -8.80
CA VAL A 69 4.32 21.60 -9.01
C VAL A 69 5.69 22.27 -9.06
N ALA A 70 5.83 23.42 -9.73
CA ALA A 70 7.07 24.20 -9.73
C ALA A 70 7.47 24.64 -8.31
N SER A 71 6.49 25.06 -7.50
CA SER A 71 6.70 25.48 -6.12
C SER A 71 7.18 24.34 -5.20
N LEU A 72 6.80 23.08 -5.49
CA LEU A 72 7.26 21.92 -4.73
C LEU A 72 8.77 21.65 -4.89
N ASP A 73 9.36 22.00 -6.05
CA ASP A 73 10.78 21.78 -6.32
C ASP A 73 11.69 22.83 -5.65
N THR A 74 11.11 23.88 -5.07
CA THR A 74 11.85 24.89 -4.31
C THR A 74 12.32 24.36 -2.94
N GLN A 75 13.22 25.09 -2.28
CA GLN A 75 13.62 24.84 -0.89
C GLN A 75 12.78 25.64 0.12
N ASN A 76 11.74 26.35 -0.34
CA ASN A 76 10.92 27.19 0.52
C ASN A 76 9.78 26.36 1.15
N PRO A 77 9.71 26.25 2.48
CA PRO A 77 8.70 25.43 3.15
C PRO A 77 7.27 25.99 2.98
N ASN A 78 7.10 27.31 2.89
CA ASN A 78 5.78 27.93 2.70
C ASN A 78 5.25 27.65 1.29
N LEU A 79 6.08 27.81 0.25
CA LEU A 79 5.70 27.45 -1.13
C LEU A 79 5.33 25.98 -1.25
N GLN A 80 6.13 25.09 -0.64
CA GLN A 80 5.82 23.66 -0.59
C GLN A 80 4.50 23.37 0.13
N LEU A 81 4.28 24.00 1.29
CA LEU A 81 3.08 23.82 2.11
C LEU A 81 1.82 24.26 1.37
N HIS A 82 1.80 25.47 0.81
CA HIS A 82 0.65 25.97 0.06
C HIS A 82 0.35 25.08 -1.14
N SER A 83 1.39 24.65 -1.85
CA SER A 83 1.25 23.84 -3.06
C SER A 83 0.73 22.44 -2.76
N ILE A 84 1.28 21.75 -1.76
CA ILE A 84 0.80 20.41 -1.40
C ILE A 84 -0.63 20.46 -0.84
N ALA A 85 -0.97 21.50 -0.08
CA ALA A 85 -2.33 21.72 0.41
C ALA A 85 -3.31 21.96 -0.75
N ALA A 86 -2.91 22.77 -1.74
CA ALA A 86 -3.71 23.02 -2.93
C ALA A 86 -3.94 21.73 -3.72
N LEU A 87 -2.87 20.98 -4.05
CA LEU A 87 -2.97 19.71 -4.77
C LEU A 87 -3.81 18.68 -4.01
N CYS A 88 -3.68 18.60 -2.69
CA CYS A 88 -4.52 17.75 -1.84
C CYS A 88 -6.01 18.09 -1.97
N ASN A 89 -6.38 19.38 -1.98
CA ASN A 89 -7.77 19.80 -2.14
C ASN A 89 -8.27 19.55 -3.57
N PHE A 90 -7.37 19.70 -4.56
CA PHE A 90 -7.72 19.67 -5.97
C PHE A 90 -7.73 18.26 -6.57
N CYS A 91 -7.13 17.27 -5.90
CA CYS A 91 -6.99 15.90 -6.41
C CYS A 91 -8.30 15.14 -6.63
N LEU A 92 -9.43 15.68 -6.17
CA LEU A 92 -10.76 15.13 -6.43
C LEU A 92 -11.28 15.48 -7.84
N ASP A 93 -10.72 16.49 -8.49
CA ASP A 93 -10.98 16.77 -9.91
C ASP A 93 -10.22 15.78 -10.81
N LYS A 94 -10.87 15.26 -11.85
CA LYS A 94 -10.28 14.21 -12.70
C LYS A 94 -9.09 14.69 -13.53
N ASN A 95 -9.13 15.92 -14.03
CA ASN A 95 -8.05 16.47 -14.84
C ASN A 95 -6.85 16.80 -13.94
N ALA A 96 -7.11 17.39 -12.77
CA ALA A 96 -6.08 17.64 -11.77
C ALA A 96 -5.45 16.34 -11.26
N ALA A 97 -6.25 15.31 -10.96
CA ALA A 97 -5.74 14.00 -10.54
C ALA A 97 -4.81 13.39 -11.60
N LYS A 98 -5.17 13.45 -12.88
CA LYS A 98 -4.30 12.98 -13.97
C LYS A 98 -2.96 13.71 -13.99
N PHE A 99 -2.99 15.05 -13.94
CA PHE A 99 -1.79 15.88 -13.90
C PHE A 99 -0.92 15.59 -12.67
N ILE A 100 -1.54 15.40 -11.51
CA ILE A 100 -0.86 15.03 -10.26
C ILE A 100 -0.17 13.67 -10.39
N ILE A 101 -0.82 12.69 -11.01
CA ILE A 101 -0.25 11.35 -11.23
C ILE A 101 0.95 11.41 -12.18
N GLU A 102 0.88 12.24 -13.23
CA GLU A 102 2.00 12.47 -14.15
C GLU A 102 3.22 13.09 -13.42
N ASN A 103 2.97 13.92 -12.40
CA ASN A 103 4.00 14.58 -11.57
C ASN A 103 4.25 13.89 -10.22
N ILE A 104 3.79 12.64 -10.03
CA ILE A 104 3.78 11.98 -8.72
C ILE A 104 5.17 11.81 -8.10
N ALA A 105 6.22 11.77 -8.92
CA ALA A 105 7.60 11.66 -8.44
C ALA A 105 7.99 12.86 -7.57
N ILE A 106 7.76 14.08 -8.05
CA ILE A 106 8.08 15.34 -7.33
C ILE A 106 7.28 15.40 -6.03
N ILE A 107 5.98 15.11 -6.11
CA ILE A 107 5.05 15.14 -4.97
C ILE A 107 5.47 14.12 -3.90
N ARG A 108 5.85 12.91 -4.31
CA ARG A 108 6.33 11.88 -3.40
C ARG A 108 7.62 12.30 -2.71
N GLU A 109 8.57 12.88 -3.45
CA GLU A 109 9.83 13.35 -2.86
C GLU A 109 9.62 14.38 -1.74
N VAL A 110 8.60 15.24 -1.86
CA VAL A 110 8.24 16.20 -0.80
C VAL A 110 7.88 15.50 0.52
N LEU A 111 7.08 14.43 0.49
CA LEU A 111 6.77 13.64 1.69
C LEU A 111 7.98 12.86 2.21
N LEU A 112 8.80 12.32 1.31
CA LEU A 112 9.98 11.55 1.69
C LEU A 112 11.02 12.41 2.43
N ARG A 113 11.14 13.69 2.09
CA ARG A 113 12.14 14.60 2.68
C ARG A 113 11.61 15.52 3.79
N SER A 114 10.31 15.80 3.83
CA SER A 114 9.77 16.83 4.73
C SER A 114 9.71 16.37 6.17
N GLU A 115 10.24 17.19 7.09
CA GLU A 115 10.10 17.07 8.54
C GLU A 115 9.00 18.00 9.10
N HIS A 116 8.22 18.64 8.23
CA HIS A 116 7.17 19.59 8.61
C HIS A 116 5.79 18.91 8.67
N SER A 117 5.17 18.87 9.85
CA SER A 117 3.93 18.12 10.10
C SER A 117 2.77 18.46 9.15
N GLU A 118 2.53 19.73 8.85
CA GLU A 118 1.45 20.12 7.92
C GLU A 118 1.69 19.65 6.47
N ILE A 119 2.93 19.75 5.98
CA ILE A 119 3.30 19.24 4.64
C ILE A 119 3.06 17.73 4.59
N VAL A 120 3.47 17.02 5.65
CA VAL A 120 3.28 15.57 5.78
C VAL A 120 1.80 15.22 5.81
N LEU A 121 0.99 15.94 6.58
CA LEU A 121 -0.45 15.70 6.69
C LEU A 121 -1.15 15.83 5.33
N HIS A 122 -0.90 16.94 4.62
CA HIS A 122 -1.44 17.15 3.27
C HIS A 122 -0.92 16.12 2.27
N SER A 123 0.37 15.79 2.32
CA SER A 123 0.94 14.76 1.43
C SER A 123 0.33 13.39 1.66
N LEU A 124 0.18 12.98 2.92
CA LEU A 124 -0.44 11.70 3.28
C LEU A 124 -1.89 11.66 2.79
N ALA A 125 -2.65 12.74 3.00
CA ALA A 125 -4.04 12.83 2.56
C ALA A 125 -4.15 12.78 1.03
N LEU A 126 -3.25 13.44 0.31
CA LEU A 126 -3.17 13.40 -1.15
C LEU A 126 -2.87 11.98 -1.64
N HIS A 127 -1.80 11.36 -1.14
CA HIS A 127 -1.41 9.99 -1.52
C HIS A 127 -2.48 8.95 -1.16
N TYR A 128 -3.27 9.19 -0.12
CA TYR A 128 -4.39 8.33 0.27
C TYR A 128 -5.58 8.47 -0.69
N GLN A 129 -5.88 9.68 -1.14
CA GLN A 129 -7.03 9.95 -2.00
C GLN A 129 -6.79 9.56 -3.47
N LEU A 130 -5.56 9.71 -3.97
CA LEU A 130 -5.24 9.47 -5.39
C LEU A 130 -5.63 8.08 -5.91
N PRO A 131 -5.38 6.96 -5.20
CA PRO A 131 -5.84 5.64 -5.65
C PRO A 131 -7.37 5.55 -5.85
N SER A 132 -8.15 6.36 -5.13
CA SER A 132 -9.62 6.39 -5.24
C SER A 132 -10.11 7.10 -6.50
N SER A 133 -9.24 7.81 -7.22
CA SER A 133 -9.59 8.43 -8.51
C SER A 133 -9.88 7.42 -9.62
N GLY A 134 -9.47 6.16 -9.44
CA GLY A 134 -9.50 5.14 -10.49
C GLY A 134 -8.48 5.39 -11.62
N LEU A 135 -7.59 6.37 -11.45
CA LEU A 135 -6.53 6.71 -12.39
C LEU A 135 -5.20 6.19 -11.85
N GLY A 136 -4.44 5.49 -12.70
CA GLY A 136 -3.11 4.96 -12.35
C GLY A 136 -3.12 3.60 -11.63
N ASN A 137 -1.93 3.00 -11.53
CA ASN A 137 -1.73 1.74 -10.82
C ASN A 137 -1.43 2.02 -9.33
N LYS A 138 -2.20 1.40 -8.42
CA LYS A 138 -2.01 1.48 -6.96
C LYS A 138 -0.56 1.23 -6.54
N GLU A 139 0.14 0.28 -7.18
CA GLU A 139 1.54 -0.05 -6.87
C GLU A 139 2.53 1.06 -7.24
N LEU A 140 2.21 1.88 -8.24
CA LEU A 140 3.03 3.02 -8.65
C LEU A 140 2.78 4.25 -7.76
N LEU A 141 1.53 4.40 -7.28
CA LEU A 141 1.13 5.50 -6.41
C LEU A 141 1.57 5.28 -4.96
N VAL A 142 1.50 4.04 -4.49
CA VAL A 142 1.87 3.64 -3.13
C VAL A 142 3.07 2.71 -3.15
N THR A 143 4.26 3.32 -3.10
CA THR A 143 5.53 2.61 -3.23
C THR A 143 6.10 2.15 -1.87
N PRO A 144 6.99 1.15 -1.84
CA PRO A 144 7.62 0.72 -0.58
C PRO A 144 8.38 1.85 0.17
N PRO A 145 9.13 2.76 -0.49
CA PRO A 145 9.72 3.92 0.18
C PRO A 145 8.69 4.83 0.85
N LEU A 146 7.54 5.06 0.18
CA LEU A 146 6.44 5.83 0.73
C LEU A 146 5.90 5.16 2.00
N LEU A 147 5.56 3.86 1.94
CA LEU A 147 5.06 3.12 3.10
C LEU A 147 6.04 3.12 4.27
N LYS A 148 7.35 3.01 3.98
CA LYS A 148 8.39 3.12 5.02
C LYS A 148 8.40 4.50 5.67
N ARG A 149 8.21 5.57 4.89
CA ARG A 149 8.09 6.94 5.41
C ARG A 149 6.82 7.13 6.24
N VAL A 150 5.68 6.59 5.81
CA VAL A 150 4.42 6.59 6.59
C VAL A 150 4.62 5.86 7.92
N GLN A 151 5.27 4.69 7.90
CA GLN A 151 5.57 3.93 9.12
C GLN A 151 6.52 4.68 10.07
N HIS A 152 7.47 5.43 9.54
CA HIS A 152 8.35 6.29 10.32
C HIS A 152 7.57 7.40 11.04
N TRP A 153 6.73 8.15 10.31
CA TRP A 153 5.88 9.20 10.89
C TRP A 153 4.92 8.66 11.95
N ARG A 154 4.31 7.48 11.70
CA ARG A 154 3.45 6.82 12.70
C ARG A 154 4.17 6.57 14.03
N GLN A 155 5.47 6.29 14.01
CA GLN A 155 6.24 5.92 15.21
C GLN A 155 6.88 7.11 15.91
N GLN A 156 7.19 8.18 15.18
CA GLN A 156 8.02 9.29 15.68
C GLN A 156 7.24 10.60 15.88
N SER A 157 6.08 10.75 15.25
CA SER A 157 5.29 11.99 15.33
C SER A 157 4.65 12.17 16.70
N ASN A 158 4.66 13.40 17.19
CA ASN A 158 3.84 13.83 18.32
C ASN A 158 2.50 14.45 17.89
N ASP A 159 2.28 14.64 16.57
CA ASP A 159 1.01 15.14 16.03
C ASP A 159 0.02 13.99 15.84
N GLU A 160 -1.02 13.96 16.66
CA GLU A 160 -2.05 12.91 16.63
C GLU A 160 -2.74 12.79 15.26
N ARG A 161 -2.92 13.90 14.53
CA ARG A 161 -3.56 13.88 13.20
C ARG A 161 -2.71 13.09 12.21
N VAL A 162 -1.38 13.31 12.25
CA VAL A 162 -0.43 12.58 11.41
C VAL A 162 -0.42 11.10 11.79
N VAL A 163 -0.35 10.78 13.08
CA VAL A 163 -0.34 9.37 13.56
C VAL A 163 -1.60 8.63 13.13
N GLN A 164 -2.77 9.24 13.28
CA GLN A 164 -4.06 8.66 12.88
C GLN A 164 -4.13 8.44 11.37
N LEU A 165 -3.71 9.42 10.56
CA LEU A 165 -3.72 9.28 9.11
C LEU A 165 -2.73 8.20 8.65
N CYS A 166 -1.54 8.12 9.25
CA CYS A 166 -0.59 7.04 8.98
C CYS A 166 -1.15 5.66 9.36
N HIS A 167 -1.92 5.57 10.45
CA HIS A 167 -2.58 4.31 10.84
C HIS A 167 -3.51 3.82 9.73
N VAL A 168 -4.46 4.67 9.31
CA VAL A 168 -5.42 4.33 8.25
C VAL A 168 -4.69 4.01 6.94
N PHE A 169 -3.69 4.79 6.57
CA PHE A 169 -2.90 4.56 5.37
C PHE A 169 -2.23 3.17 5.37
N LEU A 170 -1.63 2.76 6.49
CA LEU A 170 -0.96 1.46 6.62
C LEU A 170 -1.95 0.29 6.72
N GLU A 171 -3.14 0.52 7.25
CA GLU A 171 -4.21 -0.48 7.26
C GLU A 171 -4.66 -0.80 5.82
N ASP A 172 -4.92 0.23 5.02
CA ASP A 172 -5.43 0.08 3.65
C ASP A 172 -4.36 -0.30 2.62
N TYR A 173 -3.10 0.12 2.86
CA TYR A 173 -2.03 0.01 1.87
C TYR A 173 -0.75 -0.66 2.38
N GLY A 174 -0.61 -0.88 3.69
CA GLY A 174 0.57 -1.53 4.28
C GLY A 174 0.53 -3.05 4.22
N SER A 175 -0.58 -3.64 3.79
CA SER A 175 -0.72 -5.09 3.59
C SER A 175 -0.51 -5.47 2.12
N ARG A 176 0.29 -6.52 1.88
CA ARG A 176 0.44 -7.18 0.58
C ARG A 176 -0.13 -8.58 0.71
N THR A 177 -1.13 -8.89 -0.10
CA THR A 177 -1.70 -10.25 -0.20
C THR A 177 -1.21 -10.89 -1.48
N GLU A 178 -0.48 -11.99 -1.36
CA GLU A 178 -0.10 -12.83 -2.49
C GLU A 178 -0.82 -14.17 -2.38
N ILE A 179 -1.62 -14.48 -3.40
CA ILE A 179 -2.27 -15.78 -3.52
C ILE A 179 -1.44 -16.58 -4.52
N THR A 180 -0.97 -17.75 -4.10
CA THR A 180 -0.36 -18.73 -5.01
C THR A 180 -1.22 -19.97 -4.98
N GLU A 181 -1.69 -20.40 -6.16
CA GLU A 181 -2.25 -21.73 -6.32
C GLU A 181 -1.10 -22.75 -6.31
N LEU A 182 -1.11 -23.64 -5.33
CA LEU A 182 -0.24 -24.81 -5.34
C LEU A 182 -0.96 -25.89 -6.14
N GLY A 183 -0.51 -26.12 -7.38
CA GLY A 183 -0.96 -27.28 -8.15
C GLY A 183 -0.62 -28.57 -7.42
N ASN A 184 -1.48 -29.59 -7.57
CA ASN A 184 -1.17 -30.93 -7.08
C ASN A 184 0.22 -31.36 -7.58
N ALA A 185 1.05 -31.87 -6.68
CA ALA A 185 2.31 -32.47 -7.10
C ALA A 185 1.99 -33.56 -8.15
N PRO A 186 2.64 -33.57 -9.32
CA PRO A 186 2.50 -34.68 -10.25
C PRO A 186 2.83 -35.96 -9.48
N PRO A 187 2.08 -37.06 -9.69
CA PRO A 187 2.39 -38.33 -9.03
C PRO A 187 3.86 -38.65 -9.26
N PRO A 188 4.57 -39.17 -8.24
CA PRO A 188 5.98 -39.51 -8.40
C PRO A 188 6.12 -40.36 -9.65
N ALA A 189 6.99 -39.93 -10.58
CA ALA A 189 7.26 -40.67 -11.80
C ALA A 189 7.57 -42.11 -11.40
N ALA A 190 6.83 -43.06 -11.97
CA ALA A 190 7.07 -44.48 -11.73
C ALA A 190 8.56 -44.73 -11.93
N SER A 191 9.25 -45.10 -10.84
CA SER A 191 10.66 -45.43 -10.91
C SER A 191 10.81 -46.53 -11.97
N PRO A 192 11.82 -46.47 -12.85
CA PRO A 192 12.01 -47.52 -13.85
C PRO A 192 12.08 -48.84 -13.11
N ALA A 193 11.18 -49.76 -13.48
CA ALA A 193 11.01 -51.04 -12.80
C ALA A 193 12.35 -51.76 -12.70
N MET A 194 12.96 -51.74 -11.51
CA MET A 194 14.00 -52.69 -11.16
C MET A 194 13.33 -54.06 -11.15
N GLN A 195 13.73 -54.94 -12.06
CA GLN A 195 13.26 -56.32 -12.06
C GLN A 195 13.57 -56.93 -10.68
N PRO A 196 12.59 -57.56 -10.01
CA PRO A 196 12.81 -58.07 -8.67
C PRO A 196 13.72 -59.30 -8.74
N SER A 197 14.92 -59.20 -8.14
CA SER A 197 15.62 -60.39 -7.68
C SER A 197 14.78 -61.02 -6.58
N SER A 198 14.48 -62.31 -6.75
CA SER A 198 13.58 -63.11 -5.91
C SER A 198 14.08 -63.25 -4.48
N SER A 199 13.80 -62.28 -3.63
CA SER A 199 13.60 -62.41 -2.17
C SER A 199 13.65 -61.02 -1.55
N GLU A 200 12.49 -60.37 -1.37
CA GLU A 200 12.16 -59.55 -0.19
C GLU A 200 10.81 -58.85 -0.37
N SER A 201 10.08 -58.85 0.73
CA SER A 201 8.72 -58.37 1.00
C SER A 201 8.38 -56.96 0.52
N ALA A 202 7.21 -56.83 -0.14
CA ALA A 202 6.14 -55.85 0.12
C ALA A 202 6.50 -54.37 0.48
N ALA A 203 7.53 -53.78 -0.11
CA ALA A 203 7.93 -52.39 0.12
C ALA A 203 7.29 -51.38 -0.86
N GLY A 204 6.07 -51.63 -1.33
CA GLY A 204 5.44 -50.82 -2.40
C GLY A 204 3.96 -50.48 -2.21
N ALA A 205 3.34 -50.88 -1.10
CA ALA A 205 1.98 -50.46 -0.81
C ALA A 205 2.00 -49.06 -0.19
N ASP A 206 1.28 -48.12 -0.82
CA ASP A 206 1.04 -46.81 -0.26
C ASP A 206 0.07 -46.94 0.92
N TYR A 207 0.63 -46.96 2.13
CA TYR A 207 -0.14 -47.02 3.38
C TYR A 207 -0.63 -45.65 3.85
N ASN A 208 -0.45 -44.61 3.05
CA ASN A 208 -0.90 -43.29 3.42
C ASN A 208 -2.44 -43.25 3.40
N TYR A 209 -3.02 -42.94 4.56
CA TYR A 209 -4.48 -43.00 4.78
C TYR A 209 -5.27 -42.14 3.79
N ILE A 210 -4.65 -41.11 3.21
CA ILE A 210 -5.27 -40.24 2.21
C ILE A 210 -5.48 -40.93 0.85
N HIS A 211 -4.67 -41.94 0.51
CA HIS A 211 -4.70 -42.68 -0.75
C HIS A 211 -5.47 -44.00 -0.65
N SER A 212 -5.92 -44.38 0.55
CA SER A 212 -6.68 -45.61 0.75
C SER A 212 -8.02 -45.57 0.01
N THR A 213 -8.36 -46.62 -0.72
CA THR A 213 -9.69 -46.81 -1.34
C THR A 213 -10.73 -47.35 -0.38
N ASP A 214 -10.30 -47.92 0.75
CA ASP A 214 -11.15 -48.68 1.67
C ASP A 214 -11.77 -47.79 2.75
N ILE A 215 -11.18 -46.60 2.97
CA ILE A 215 -11.62 -45.65 3.99
C ILE A 215 -12.53 -44.59 3.34
N PRO A 216 -13.69 -44.26 3.92
CA PRO A 216 -14.54 -43.18 3.43
C PRO A 216 -13.79 -41.85 3.30
N ILE A 217 -14.05 -41.07 2.25
CA ILE A 217 -13.35 -39.80 1.95
C ILE A 217 -13.43 -38.82 3.13
N ASP A 218 -14.56 -38.78 3.82
CA ASP A 218 -14.82 -37.92 4.99
C ASP A 218 -14.06 -38.35 6.26
N GLU A 219 -13.49 -39.56 6.28
CA GLU A 219 -12.60 -40.01 7.37
C GLU A 219 -11.12 -39.73 7.07
N ARG A 220 -10.76 -39.55 5.80
CA ARG A 220 -9.38 -39.27 5.38
C ARG A 220 -8.96 -37.86 5.80
N ARG A 221 -7.73 -37.75 6.30
CA ARG A 221 -7.18 -36.51 6.86
C ARG A 221 -5.77 -36.27 6.34
N VAL A 222 -5.52 -35.05 5.90
CA VAL A 222 -4.20 -34.60 5.50
C VAL A 222 -3.30 -34.56 6.74
N HIS A 223 -2.09 -35.09 6.60
CA HIS A 223 -1.13 -35.09 7.69
C HIS A 223 -0.64 -33.66 7.98
N GLY A 224 -0.61 -33.27 9.25
CA GLY A 224 -0.24 -31.92 9.66
C GLY A 224 1.18 -31.51 9.25
N ALA A 225 2.11 -32.47 9.09
CA ALA A 225 3.45 -32.19 8.59
C ALA A 225 3.45 -31.63 7.16
N LEU A 226 2.47 -31.98 6.31
CA LEU A 226 2.34 -31.39 4.98
C LEU A 226 1.99 -29.90 5.07
N LEU A 227 1.06 -29.54 5.96
CA LEU A 227 0.71 -28.13 6.19
C LEU A 227 1.93 -27.35 6.70
N ASN A 228 2.70 -27.93 7.62
CA ASN A 228 3.94 -27.32 8.10
C ASN A 228 4.98 -27.20 6.97
N ALA A 229 5.12 -28.21 6.10
CA ALA A 229 6.05 -28.17 4.97
C ALA A 229 5.69 -27.05 3.97
N VAL A 230 4.40 -26.86 3.68
CA VAL A 230 3.91 -25.77 2.84
C VAL A 230 4.23 -24.41 3.48
N VAL A 231 3.89 -24.23 4.76
CA VAL A 231 4.20 -22.98 5.49
C VAL A 231 5.71 -22.74 5.55
N ALA A 232 6.52 -23.76 5.84
CA ALA A 232 7.98 -23.67 5.87
C ALA A 232 8.55 -23.25 4.51
N GLY A 233 8.00 -23.78 3.41
CA GLY A 233 8.34 -23.34 2.06
C GLY A 233 8.03 -21.86 1.84
N ILE A 234 6.84 -21.40 2.23
CA ILE A 234 6.44 -19.98 2.08
C ILE A 234 7.36 -19.06 2.90
N ILE A 235 7.59 -19.38 4.18
CA ILE A 235 8.37 -18.51 5.07
C ILE A 235 9.88 -18.53 4.77
N GLY A 236 10.38 -19.58 4.12
CA GLY A 236 11.78 -19.71 3.70
C GLY A 236 12.08 -19.07 2.34
N THR A 237 11.07 -18.92 1.48
CA THR A 237 11.30 -18.53 0.07
C THR A 237 10.53 -17.29 -0.39
N LYS A 238 9.31 -17.07 0.10
CA LYS A 238 8.41 -16.02 -0.40
C LYS A 238 8.29 -14.83 0.54
N LEU A 239 8.02 -15.08 1.82
CA LEU A 239 7.80 -14.02 2.81
C LEU A 239 8.58 -14.32 4.10
N PRO A 240 9.57 -13.51 4.51
CA PRO A 240 9.91 -12.16 4.03
C PRO A 240 10.60 -12.09 2.67
N GLY A 241 11.18 -13.18 2.18
CA GLY A 241 11.82 -13.25 0.87
C GLY A 241 12.84 -14.39 0.77
N PRO A 242 13.44 -14.59 -0.40
CA PRO A 242 14.43 -15.65 -0.64
C PRO A 242 15.64 -15.56 0.29
N GLY A 243 16.12 -16.73 0.74
CA GLY A 243 17.28 -16.81 1.64
C GLY A 243 16.95 -16.54 3.11
N THR A 244 15.67 -16.56 3.48
CA THR A 244 15.23 -16.51 4.87
C THR A 244 15.52 -17.84 5.57
N VAL A 245 16.08 -17.78 6.78
CA VAL A 245 16.34 -18.96 7.61
C VAL A 245 15.33 -19.02 8.75
N VAL A 246 14.62 -20.14 8.88
CA VAL A 246 13.72 -20.40 10.00
C VAL A 246 14.54 -20.75 11.23
N LEU A 247 14.40 -19.97 12.31
CA LEU A 247 15.11 -20.18 13.57
C LEU A 247 14.26 -20.99 14.57
N GLU A 248 12.96 -20.73 14.60
CA GLU A 248 12.02 -21.31 15.56
C GLU A 248 10.64 -21.38 14.92
N GLN A 249 9.90 -22.46 15.14
CA GLN A 249 8.49 -22.62 14.76
C GLN A 249 7.72 -23.23 15.92
N ASN A 250 6.60 -22.61 16.28
CA ASN A 250 5.63 -23.15 17.23
C ASN A 250 4.27 -23.23 16.56
N PHE A 251 3.65 -24.40 16.54
CA PHE A 251 2.34 -24.59 15.90
C PHE A 251 1.47 -25.62 16.61
N LYS A 252 0.18 -25.59 16.27
CA LYS A 252 -0.84 -26.51 16.75
C LYS A 252 -1.69 -27.02 15.59
N PHE A 253 -2.08 -28.30 15.68
CA PHE A 253 -3.10 -28.90 14.83
C PHE A 253 -4.44 -28.75 15.54
N LEU A 254 -5.24 -27.78 15.09
CA LEU A 254 -6.46 -27.35 15.79
C LEU A 254 -7.67 -28.20 15.41
N LYS A 255 -7.79 -28.53 14.12
CA LYS A 255 -8.89 -29.32 13.56
C LYS A 255 -8.39 -30.25 12.45
N PRO A 256 -9.11 -31.35 12.13
CA PRO A 256 -8.77 -32.22 11.01
C PRO A 256 -8.77 -31.45 9.67
N CYS A 257 -7.66 -31.52 8.94
CA CYS A 257 -7.58 -31.04 7.55
C CYS A 257 -8.09 -32.13 6.61
N ARG A 258 -9.14 -31.87 5.84
CA ARG A 258 -9.81 -32.83 4.95
C ARG A 258 -9.22 -32.81 3.55
N ILE A 259 -9.24 -33.97 2.89
CA ILE A 259 -8.91 -34.06 1.46
C ILE A 259 -10.05 -33.46 0.62
N GLU A 260 -9.76 -33.17 -0.65
CA GLU A 260 -10.74 -32.61 -1.61
C GLU A 260 -11.42 -31.31 -1.14
N THR A 261 -10.75 -30.58 -0.25
CA THR A 261 -11.22 -29.30 0.29
C THR A 261 -10.08 -28.29 0.21
N ASP A 262 -10.36 -27.15 -0.41
CA ASP A 262 -9.37 -26.08 -0.54
C ASP A 262 -8.89 -25.60 0.83
N THR A 263 -7.57 -25.48 0.94
CA THR A 263 -6.92 -25.03 2.17
C THR A 263 -6.21 -23.71 1.91
N VAL A 264 -6.69 -22.65 2.54
CA VAL A 264 -6.12 -21.31 2.44
C VAL A 264 -5.01 -21.17 3.48
N VAL A 265 -3.78 -20.94 3.04
CA VAL A 265 -2.63 -20.68 3.91
C VAL A 265 -2.38 -19.17 3.98
N THR A 266 -2.50 -18.61 5.17
CA THR A 266 -2.23 -17.19 5.44
C THR A 266 -0.96 -17.07 6.27
N VAL A 267 -0.03 -16.22 5.85
CA VAL A 267 1.19 -15.89 6.60
C VAL A 267 1.25 -14.37 6.76
N ARG A 268 1.50 -13.89 7.98
CA ARG A 268 1.54 -12.48 8.34
C ARG A 268 2.90 -12.15 8.95
N LEU A 269 3.61 -11.19 8.36
CA LEU A 269 4.85 -10.67 8.91
C LEU A 269 4.53 -9.60 9.96
N LEU A 270 4.75 -9.93 11.23
CA LEU A 270 4.44 -9.02 12.34
C LEU A 270 5.53 -7.96 12.52
N GLN A 271 6.79 -8.36 12.35
CA GLN A 271 7.94 -7.46 12.50
C GLN A 271 9.01 -7.81 11.48
N ALA A 272 9.41 -6.81 10.68
CA ALA A 272 10.53 -6.90 9.76
C ALA A 272 11.80 -6.30 10.40
N ARG A 273 12.63 -7.15 11.01
CA ARG A 273 13.92 -6.80 11.62
C ARG A 273 14.95 -7.90 11.30
N LYS A 274 16.18 -7.80 11.83
CA LYS A 274 17.20 -8.87 11.71
C LYS A 274 16.63 -10.23 12.11
N ILE A 275 15.92 -10.28 13.24
CA ILE A 275 15.06 -11.40 13.60
C ILE A 275 13.63 -10.93 13.39
N SER A 276 12.99 -11.49 12.37
CA SER A 276 11.61 -11.21 12.02
C SER A 276 10.68 -12.22 12.69
N THR A 277 9.44 -11.82 12.97
CA THR A 277 8.42 -12.71 13.56
C THR A 277 7.23 -12.79 12.63
N VAL A 278 6.75 -14.00 12.37
CA VAL A 278 5.58 -14.26 11.55
C VAL A 278 4.54 -15.06 12.33
N GLU A 279 3.28 -14.84 11.98
CA GLU A 279 2.15 -15.71 12.34
C GLU A 279 1.61 -16.37 11.08
N TYR A 280 1.08 -17.57 11.21
CA TYR A 280 0.47 -18.28 10.10
C TYR A 280 -0.73 -19.11 10.54
N GLU A 281 -1.68 -19.27 9.62
CA GLU A 281 -2.83 -20.14 9.78
C GLU A 281 -3.17 -20.83 8.45
N CYS A 282 -3.65 -22.07 8.53
CA CYS A 282 -4.30 -22.76 7.43
C CYS A 282 -5.79 -22.89 7.77
N ARG A 283 -6.65 -22.52 6.82
CA ARG A 283 -8.12 -22.56 6.96
C ARG A 283 -8.74 -23.44 5.89
N GLN A 284 -9.76 -24.20 6.29
CA GLN A 284 -10.70 -24.85 5.39
C GLN A 284 -12.10 -24.35 5.74
N HIS A 285 -12.79 -23.75 4.78
CA HIS A 285 -14.03 -23.01 5.05
C HIS A 285 -13.79 -21.95 6.16
N ASP A 286 -14.62 -21.93 7.21
CA ASP A 286 -14.47 -21.01 8.36
C ASP A 286 -13.55 -21.54 9.47
N ASP A 287 -13.03 -22.75 9.32
CA ASP A 287 -12.30 -23.47 10.36
C ASP A 287 -10.79 -23.34 10.21
N VAL A 288 -10.12 -22.90 11.27
CA VAL A 288 -8.65 -22.95 11.37
C VAL A 288 -8.23 -24.37 11.71
N VAL A 289 -7.53 -25.03 10.79
CA VAL A 289 -7.06 -26.42 10.94
C VAL A 289 -5.64 -26.50 11.49
N PHE A 290 -4.80 -25.50 11.18
CA PHE A 290 -3.41 -25.40 11.60
C PHE A 290 -3.07 -23.94 11.87
N ALA A 291 -2.36 -23.64 12.96
CA ALA A 291 -1.92 -22.28 13.25
C ALA A 291 -0.63 -22.27 14.07
N GLY A 292 0.16 -21.22 13.90
CA GLY A 292 1.41 -21.08 14.62
C GLY A 292 2.12 -19.75 14.39
N ASN A 293 3.31 -19.66 14.95
CA ASN A 293 4.24 -18.55 14.76
C ASN A 293 5.65 -19.06 14.47
N ALA A 294 6.50 -18.20 13.91
CA ALA A 294 7.90 -18.48 13.67
C ALA A 294 8.81 -17.27 13.88
N LYS A 295 10.05 -17.53 14.27
CA LYS A 295 11.16 -16.55 14.23
C LYS A 295 12.03 -16.84 13.02
N LEU A 296 12.33 -15.79 12.27
CA LEU A 296 13.03 -15.86 11.00
C LEU A 296 14.26 -14.96 11.03
N LEU A 297 15.38 -15.45 10.49
CA LEU A 297 16.55 -14.64 10.21
C LEU A 297 16.52 -14.23 8.74
N THR A 298 16.36 -12.93 8.49
CA THR A 298 16.38 -12.37 7.15
C THR A 298 17.78 -11.86 6.81
N ARG A 299 18.25 -12.11 5.59
CA ARG A 299 19.49 -11.52 5.10
C ARG A 299 19.30 -10.00 4.98
N LYS A 300 20.28 -9.20 5.41
CA LYS A 300 20.30 -7.78 5.03
C LYS A 300 20.50 -7.72 3.53
N GLU A 301 19.62 -7.04 2.81
CA GLU A 301 19.96 -6.55 1.48
C GLU A 301 21.19 -5.64 1.64
N SER A 302 22.27 -6.02 0.96
CA SER A 302 23.53 -5.27 0.91
C SER A 302 23.35 -4.00 0.08
#